data_AF-A0A2V9ULD7-F1
#
_entry.id   AF-A0A2V9ULD7-F1
#
_cell.length_a   1.000
_cell.length_b   1.000
_cell.length_c   1.000
_cell.angle_alpha   90.00
_cell.angle_beta   90.00
_cell.angle_gamma   90.00
#
_symmetry.space_group_name_H-M   'P 1'
#
loop_
_entity.id
_entity.type
_entity.pdbx_description
1 polymer ?
#
loop_
_entity_poly.entity_id
_entity_poly.type
_entity_poly.pdbx_seq_one_letter_code
_entity_poly.pdbx_strand_id
1 'polypeptide(L)'
;MIAEGNYGPASLGLAVQGSVAVCDFIMRKYLIFIISCLLSAILFSSCSPRDFLTRRLAADLIAGSNTFKAPQQFWLRIGVLSNREYISPEYLVMQHRGWISATNVPCSPQLAPPPCWDVMLTPSGVDTVRPLVLPEERNKPAFSIPVARRELLAITGISKQGNLADVAFTWRWVPMNEFGSALYSSDPHYTSTAAFRYYDDGWRVVQTIPHSGQALEEALKNAEPAQ
;
A
#
# COMPACT_ATOMS: atom_id res chain seq x y z
N MET A 1 -97.97 -3.87 61.87
CA MET A 1 -97.82 -5.31 61.55
C MET A 1 -96.77 -5.42 60.45
N ILE A 2 -95.87 -6.42 60.52
CA ILE A 2 -95.45 -7.37 59.44
C ILE A 2 -95.47 -6.82 57.98
N ALA A 3 -94.42 -6.88 57.12
CA ALA A 3 -93.11 -7.58 57.14
C ALA A 3 -92.07 -6.95 56.15
N GLU A 4 -90.82 -7.48 56.18
CA GLU A 4 -89.79 -7.76 55.12
C GLU A 4 -89.88 -7.06 53.72
N GLY A 5 -88.82 -6.71 52.97
CA GLY A 5 -87.34 -6.93 52.97
C GLY A 5 -86.74 -6.28 51.67
N ASN A 6 -85.56 -6.55 51.08
CA ASN A 6 -84.30 -7.25 51.44
C ASN A 6 -83.18 -6.92 50.37
N TYR A 7 -81.89 -7.23 50.65
CA TYR A 7 -80.67 -7.19 49.76
C TYR A 7 -80.11 -5.83 49.20
N GLY A 8 -78.81 -5.84 48.84
CA GLY A 8 -77.99 -4.70 48.34
C GLY A 8 -77.55 -4.83 46.86
N PRO A 9 -76.35 -4.38 46.37
CA PRO A 9 -75.13 -3.96 47.10
C PRO A 9 -74.28 -2.77 46.51
N ALA A 10 -73.23 -2.39 47.26
CA ALA A 10 -71.86 -1.94 46.89
C ALA A 10 -71.49 -1.09 45.62
N SER A 11 -71.02 0.15 45.91
CA SER A 11 -69.65 0.71 45.63
C SER A 11 -69.11 1.09 44.23
N LEU A 12 -68.03 1.90 44.27
CA LEU A 12 -67.07 2.33 43.22
C LEU A 12 -67.57 3.35 42.15
N GLY A 13 -66.76 4.29 41.67
CA GLY A 13 -65.39 4.67 42.10
C GLY A 13 -64.87 5.94 41.41
N LEU A 14 -64.10 6.78 42.13
CA LEU A 14 -63.69 8.13 41.70
C LEU A 14 -62.16 8.27 41.72
N ALA A 15 -61.46 7.93 40.63
CA ALA A 15 -60.03 8.21 40.43
C ALA A 15 -59.52 7.93 38.99
N VAL A 16 -59.62 8.90 38.06
CA VAL A 16 -58.96 8.81 36.73
C VAL A 16 -58.31 10.15 36.35
N GLN A 17 -57.18 10.49 36.98
CA GLN A 17 -56.46 11.74 36.65
C GLN A 17 -54.94 11.76 36.91
N GLY A 18 -54.33 10.66 37.39
CA GLY A 18 -52.91 10.64 37.77
C GLY A 18 -51.90 10.14 36.72
N SER A 19 -52.35 9.44 35.67
CA SER A 19 -51.45 8.59 34.87
C SER A 19 -50.60 9.33 33.82
N VAL A 20 -51.14 10.37 33.19
CA VAL A 20 -50.54 10.97 31.97
C VAL A 20 -49.25 11.75 32.28
N ALA A 21 -49.30 12.65 33.28
CA ALA A 21 -48.18 13.55 33.60
C ALA A 21 -46.90 12.84 34.06
N VAL A 22 -47.03 11.64 34.64
CA VAL A 22 -45.88 10.81 35.05
C VAL A 22 -45.11 10.30 33.83
N CYS A 23 -45.83 9.93 32.77
CA CYS A 23 -45.22 9.40 31.54
C CYS A 23 -44.40 10.48 30.81
N ASP A 24 -44.96 11.68 30.65
CA ASP A 24 -44.26 12.84 30.06
C ASP A 24 -42.99 13.21 30.84
N PHE A 25 -43.06 13.23 32.18
CA PHE A 25 -41.91 13.59 33.01
C PHE A 25 -40.76 12.58 32.93
N ILE A 26 -41.08 11.29 32.76
CA ILE A 26 -40.10 10.22 32.53
C ILE A 26 -39.52 10.32 31.11
N MET A 27 -40.37 10.42 30.08
CA MET A 27 -39.97 10.56 28.68
C MET A 27 -39.04 11.76 28.47
N ARG A 28 -39.35 12.91 29.08
CA ARG A 28 -38.55 14.14 28.97
C ARG A 28 -37.17 13.99 29.63
N LYS A 29 -37.04 13.21 30.72
CA LYS A 29 -35.75 12.88 31.33
C LYS A 29 -34.90 11.98 30.43
N TYR A 30 -35.49 10.92 29.86
CA TYR A 30 -34.79 10.05 28.91
C TYR A 30 -34.35 10.82 27.65
N LEU A 31 -35.20 11.70 27.12
CA LEU A 31 -34.85 12.56 25.98
C LEU A 31 -33.65 13.47 26.29
N ILE A 32 -33.63 14.13 27.45
CA ILE A 32 -32.49 14.95 27.90
C ILE A 32 -31.22 14.10 28.07
N PHE A 33 -31.34 12.88 28.61
CA PHE A 33 -30.19 11.98 28.78
C PHE A 33 -29.62 11.51 27.44
N ILE A 34 -30.48 11.14 26.49
CA ILE A 34 -30.09 10.76 25.11
C ILE A 34 -29.45 11.93 24.38
N ILE A 35 -30.01 13.15 24.49
CA ILE A 35 -29.43 14.37 23.92
C ILE A 35 -28.05 14.66 24.54
N SER A 36 -27.89 14.48 25.86
CA SER A 36 -26.61 14.65 26.55
C SER A 36 -25.56 13.63 26.08
N CYS A 37 -25.93 12.35 25.94
CA CYS A 37 -25.04 11.32 25.39
C CYS A 37 -24.66 11.57 23.93
N LEU A 38 -25.59 12.05 23.09
CA LEU A 38 -25.30 12.42 21.71
C LEU A 38 -24.36 13.63 21.64
N LEU A 39 -24.59 14.67 22.44
CA LEU A 39 -23.70 15.83 22.54
C LEU A 39 -22.30 15.44 23.01
N SER A 40 -22.17 14.57 24.02
CA SER A 40 -20.86 14.10 24.45
C SER A 40 -20.15 13.26 23.38
N ALA A 41 -20.87 12.36 22.69
CA ALA A 41 -20.31 11.58 21.59
C ALA A 41 -19.80 12.47 20.43
N ILE A 42 -20.54 13.52 20.08
CA ILE A 42 -20.15 14.50 19.05
C ILE A 42 -18.91 15.29 19.51
N LEU A 43 -18.88 15.78 20.76
CA LEU A 43 -17.74 16.53 21.29
C LEU A 43 -16.45 15.69 21.37
N PHE A 44 -16.55 14.40 21.72
CA PHE A 44 -15.41 13.48 21.77
C PHE A 44 -14.98 12.93 20.39
N SER A 45 -15.78 13.10 19.33
CA SER A 45 -15.39 12.71 17.96
C SER A 45 -14.41 13.66 17.26
N SER A 46 -13.95 14.71 17.94
CA SER A 46 -13.01 15.72 17.41
C SER A 46 -11.56 15.22 17.23
N CYS A 47 -11.20 14.07 17.82
CA CYS A 47 -9.91 13.42 17.56
C CYS A 47 -9.87 12.74 16.18
N SER A 48 -9.62 13.54 15.14
CA SER A 48 -9.42 13.06 13.77
C SER A 48 -8.27 12.04 13.71
N PRO A 49 -8.50 10.82 13.16
CA PRO A 49 -7.44 9.82 12.97
C PRO A 49 -6.32 10.24 11.99
N ARG A 50 -6.46 11.39 11.32
CA ARG A 50 -5.45 11.94 10.39
C ARG A 50 -4.42 12.84 11.07
N ASP A 51 -4.64 13.23 12.32
CA ASP A 51 -3.81 14.20 13.04
C ASP A 51 -2.59 13.50 13.67
N PHE A 52 -2.81 12.26 14.12
CA PHE A 52 -1.80 11.37 14.69
C PHE A 52 -1.25 10.42 13.62
N LEU A 53 0.06 10.48 13.36
CA LEU A 53 0.73 9.54 12.47
C LEU A 53 0.86 8.15 13.12
N THR A 54 -0.20 7.37 13.04
CA THR A 54 -0.21 5.97 13.50
C THR A 54 0.59 5.08 12.54
N ARG A 55 1.10 3.93 13.03
CA ARG A 55 1.76 2.92 12.16
C ARG A 55 0.85 2.46 11.02
N ARG A 56 -0.47 2.40 11.24
CA ARG A 56 -1.45 2.05 10.20
C ARG A 56 -1.56 3.15 9.14
N LEU A 57 -1.77 4.40 9.55
CA LEU A 57 -1.83 5.54 8.62
C LEU A 57 -0.52 5.69 7.81
N ALA A 58 0.63 5.48 8.46
CA ALA A 58 1.93 5.50 7.78
C ALA A 58 2.08 4.37 6.75
N ALA A 59 1.63 3.15 7.08
CA ALA A 59 1.60 2.02 6.15
C ALA A 59 0.68 2.27 4.95
N ASP A 60 -0.56 2.72 5.22
CA ASP A 60 -1.56 3.03 4.20
C ASP A 60 -1.08 4.14 3.25
N LEU A 61 -0.33 5.13 3.77
CA LEU A 61 0.26 6.21 2.97
C LEU A 61 1.50 5.77 2.16
N ILE A 62 2.37 4.91 2.70
CA ILE A 62 3.52 4.35 1.95
C ILE A 62 3.03 3.41 0.85
N ALA A 63 2.25 2.39 1.20
CA ALA A 63 1.70 1.43 0.24
C ALA A 63 0.71 2.09 -0.74
N GLY A 64 0.07 3.19 -0.33
CA GLY A 64 -0.78 4.02 -1.18
C GLY A 64 -0.03 4.85 -2.23
N SER A 65 1.26 5.14 -2.02
CA SER A 65 2.06 6.04 -2.87
C SER A 65 2.37 5.48 -4.27
N ASN A 66 2.48 6.37 -5.25
CA ASN A 66 2.82 6.00 -6.62
C ASN A 66 4.23 5.37 -6.71
N THR A 67 5.21 5.94 -6.00
CA THR A 67 6.60 5.47 -5.98
C THR A 67 6.72 4.04 -5.44
N PHE A 68 5.99 3.70 -4.37
CA PHE A 68 6.02 2.34 -3.82
C PHE A 68 5.32 1.33 -4.74
N LYS A 69 4.14 1.72 -5.27
CA LYS A 69 3.33 0.93 -6.22
C LYS A 69 4.00 0.69 -7.58
N ALA A 70 4.90 1.57 -8.01
CA ALA A 70 5.57 1.47 -9.30
C ALA A 70 6.32 0.13 -9.43
N PRO A 71 5.97 -0.73 -10.40
CA PRO A 71 6.67 -1.99 -10.63
C PRO A 71 8.14 -1.73 -10.99
N GLN A 72 9.02 -2.59 -10.50
CA GLN A 72 10.38 -2.69 -10.99
C GLN A 72 10.34 -3.14 -12.45
N GLN A 73 10.93 -2.33 -13.32
CA GLN A 73 11.09 -2.63 -14.74
C GLN A 73 12.49 -3.21 -14.98
N PHE A 74 12.56 -4.22 -15.85
CA PHE A 74 13.81 -4.69 -16.45
C PHE A 74 13.81 -4.30 -17.93
N TRP A 75 14.94 -3.73 -18.40
CA TRP A 75 15.13 -3.37 -19.80
C TRP A 75 15.92 -4.44 -20.52
N LEU A 76 15.22 -5.35 -21.22
CA LEU A 76 15.87 -6.34 -22.05
C LEU A 76 16.27 -5.71 -23.39
N ARG A 77 17.50 -5.96 -23.82
CA ARG A 77 18.03 -5.58 -25.13
C ARG A 77 18.41 -6.83 -25.92
N ILE A 78 18.19 -6.75 -27.22
CA ILE A 78 18.47 -7.82 -28.19
C ILE A 78 19.18 -7.24 -29.42
N GLY A 79 19.81 -8.09 -30.20
CA GLY A 79 20.81 -7.69 -31.20
C GLY A 79 22.22 -7.64 -30.59
N VAL A 80 23.13 -6.94 -31.26
CA VAL A 80 24.56 -6.89 -30.88
C VAL A 80 24.80 -6.05 -29.63
N LEU A 81 25.31 -6.70 -28.58
CA LEU A 81 25.73 -6.12 -27.31
C LEU A 81 27.25 -6.24 -27.10
N SER A 82 27.80 -5.37 -26.25
CA SER A 82 29.21 -5.47 -25.81
C SER A 82 29.41 -6.61 -24.81
N ASN A 83 30.63 -7.14 -24.67
CA ASN A 83 30.93 -8.16 -23.66
C ASN A 83 30.49 -7.75 -22.24
N ARG A 84 30.74 -6.49 -21.86
CA ARG A 84 30.41 -5.96 -20.51
C ARG A 84 28.91 -6.03 -20.20
N GLU A 85 28.07 -5.82 -21.21
CA GLU A 85 26.62 -5.86 -21.07
C GLU A 85 26.12 -7.31 -21.04
N TYR A 86 26.65 -8.16 -21.92
CA TYR A 86 26.27 -9.57 -22.00
C TYR A 86 26.66 -10.40 -20.77
N ILE A 87 27.82 -10.15 -20.14
CA ILE A 87 28.27 -10.87 -18.93
C ILE A 87 27.58 -10.40 -17.63
N SER A 88 26.55 -9.55 -17.72
CA SER A 88 25.76 -9.15 -16.56
C SER A 88 24.98 -10.35 -15.99
N PRO A 89 24.83 -10.47 -14.65
CA PRO A 89 24.16 -11.62 -14.02
C PRO A 89 22.78 -11.93 -14.61
N GLU A 90 22.04 -10.89 -14.98
CA GLU A 90 20.69 -10.97 -15.51
C GLU A 90 20.65 -11.69 -16.86
N TYR A 91 21.55 -11.35 -17.79
CA TYR A 91 21.64 -12.03 -19.10
C TYR A 91 22.16 -13.47 -18.95
N LEU A 92 23.13 -13.71 -18.07
CA LEU A 92 23.62 -15.06 -17.80
C LEU A 92 22.52 -15.97 -17.21
N VAL A 93 21.67 -15.42 -16.33
CA VAL A 93 20.48 -16.13 -15.82
C VAL A 93 19.48 -16.43 -16.95
N MET A 94 19.21 -15.48 -17.85
CA MET A 94 18.30 -15.70 -18.99
C MET A 94 18.84 -16.74 -19.98
N GLN A 95 20.15 -16.78 -20.19
CA GLN A 95 20.81 -17.79 -21.01
C GLN A 95 20.71 -19.17 -20.34
N HIS A 96 20.97 -19.27 -19.04
CA HIS A 96 20.83 -20.51 -18.27
C HIS A 96 19.38 -21.02 -18.21
N ARG A 97 18.39 -20.11 -18.20
CA ARG A 97 16.96 -20.44 -18.35
C ARG A 97 16.57 -20.83 -19.79
N GLY A 98 17.47 -20.68 -20.75
CA GLY A 98 17.21 -20.96 -22.16
C GLY A 98 16.25 -19.97 -22.84
N TRP A 99 16.04 -18.78 -22.27
CA TRP A 99 15.20 -17.72 -22.85
C TRP A 99 15.94 -16.85 -23.87
N ILE A 100 17.27 -16.73 -23.74
CA ILE A 100 18.12 -16.08 -24.74
C ILE A 100 19.20 -17.02 -25.26
N SER A 101 19.53 -16.84 -26.54
CA SER A 101 20.73 -17.39 -27.17
C SER A 101 21.65 -16.23 -27.58
N ALA A 102 22.95 -16.41 -27.41
CA ALA A 102 23.94 -15.42 -27.81
C ALA A 102 25.04 -16.07 -28.66
N THR A 103 25.40 -15.42 -29.76
CA THR A 103 26.49 -15.84 -30.66
C THR A 103 27.57 -14.77 -30.73
N ASN A 104 28.83 -15.19 -30.87
CA ASN A 104 29.92 -14.25 -31.02
C ASN A 104 29.89 -13.59 -32.41
N VAL A 105 29.99 -12.26 -32.47
CA VAL A 105 29.96 -11.49 -33.71
C VAL A 105 31.04 -10.39 -33.71
N PRO A 106 31.46 -9.91 -34.90
CA PRO A 106 32.32 -8.73 -34.99
C PRO A 106 31.67 -7.50 -34.33
N CYS A 107 32.42 -6.80 -33.49
CA CYS A 107 31.94 -5.55 -32.90
C CYS A 107 31.78 -4.44 -33.94
N SER A 108 30.74 -3.63 -33.78
CA SER A 108 30.71 -2.30 -34.39
C SER A 108 31.75 -1.39 -33.70
N PRO A 109 32.22 -0.30 -34.36
CA PRO A 109 33.16 0.64 -33.76
C PRO A 109 32.69 1.24 -32.42
N GLN A 110 31.39 1.30 -32.19
CA GLN A 110 30.76 1.83 -30.97
C GLN A 110 30.71 0.82 -29.81
N LEU A 111 30.92 -0.48 -30.07
CA LEU A 111 30.84 -1.57 -29.08
C LEU A 111 32.20 -2.24 -28.80
N ALA A 112 33.27 -1.74 -29.40
CA ALA A 112 34.64 -2.19 -29.12
C ALA A 112 35.05 -1.91 -27.65
N PRO A 113 35.94 -2.73 -27.04
CA PRO A 113 36.69 -3.84 -27.64
C PRO A 113 35.89 -5.16 -27.72
N PRO A 114 36.27 -6.08 -28.62
CA PRO A 114 35.74 -7.45 -28.65
C PRO A 114 35.94 -8.23 -27.33
N PRO A 115 35.12 -9.27 -27.07
CA PRO A 115 34.07 -9.80 -27.94
C PRO A 115 32.77 -8.98 -27.94
N CYS A 116 31.97 -9.14 -29.01
CA CYS A 116 30.57 -8.71 -29.03
C CYS A 116 29.66 -9.93 -29.24
N TRP A 117 28.42 -9.80 -28.79
CA TRP A 117 27.45 -10.89 -28.70
C TRP A 117 26.15 -10.47 -29.35
N ASP A 118 25.70 -11.20 -30.38
CA ASP A 118 24.36 -11.01 -30.94
C ASP A 118 23.36 -11.83 -30.13
N VAL A 119 22.50 -11.13 -29.38
CA VAL A 119 21.58 -11.73 -28.41
C VAL A 119 20.17 -11.79 -28.98
N MET A 120 19.60 -12.99 -29.05
CA MET A 120 18.25 -13.22 -29.55
C MET A 120 17.39 -13.98 -28.53
N LEU A 121 16.08 -13.72 -28.54
CA LEU A 121 15.11 -14.56 -27.82
C LEU A 121 15.03 -15.94 -28.49
N THR A 122 15.06 -17.00 -27.69
CA THR A 122 14.72 -18.36 -28.13
C THR A 122 13.18 -18.49 -28.29
N PRO A 123 12.64 -19.60 -28.85
CA PRO A 123 11.19 -19.83 -28.87
C PRO A 123 10.54 -19.76 -27.47
N SER A 124 11.13 -20.42 -26.47
CA SER A 124 10.67 -20.34 -25.08
C SER A 124 10.81 -18.93 -24.49
N GLY A 125 11.88 -18.21 -24.82
CA GLY A 125 12.04 -16.80 -24.44
C GLY A 125 10.98 -15.89 -25.06
N VAL A 126 10.62 -16.12 -26.33
CA VAL A 126 9.51 -15.43 -26.99
C VAL A 126 8.20 -15.70 -26.27
N ASP A 127 7.91 -16.96 -25.92
CA ASP A 127 6.64 -17.33 -25.28
C ASP A 127 6.53 -16.81 -23.83
N THR A 128 7.63 -16.82 -23.05
CA THR A 128 7.66 -16.24 -21.69
C THR A 128 7.64 -14.70 -21.71
N VAL A 129 8.36 -14.04 -22.63
CA VAL A 129 8.55 -12.57 -22.63
C VAL A 129 7.46 -11.81 -23.39
N ARG A 130 7.04 -12.29 -24.57
CA ARG A 130 6.10 -11.54 -25.44
C ARG A 130 4.77 -11.18 -24.76
N PRO A 131 4.16 -11.99 -23.87
CA PRO A 131 2.95 -11.60 -23.13
C PRO A 131 3.16 -10.41 -22.19
N LEU A 132 4.37 -10.27 -21.63
CA LEU A 132 4.73 -9.25 -20.63
C LEU A 132 5.06 -7.88 -21.26
N VAL A 133 5.45 -7.87 -22.54
CA VAL A 133 5.87 -6.68 -23.28
C VAL A 133 4.69 -5.98 -23.93
N LEU A 134 4.60 -4.66 -23.76
CA LEU A 134 3.59 -3.80 -24.38
C LEU A 134 3.60 -3.94 -25.92
N PRO A 135 2.44 -3.96 -26.61
CA PRO A 135 2.37 -4.21 -28.05
C PRO A 135 3.28 -3.32 -28.91
N GLU A 136 3.41 -2.04 -28.54
CA GLU A 136 4.24 -1.04 -29.21
C GLU A 136 5.76 -1.31 -29.10
N GLU A 137 6.18 -2.13 -28.14
CA GLU A 137 7.60 -2.40 -27.86
C GLU A 137 8.09 -3.74 -28.43
N ARG A 138 7.19 -4.63 -28.84
CA ARG A 138 7.52 -6.01 -29.27
C ARG A 138 8.43 -6.12 -30.50
N ASN A 139 8.55 -5.03 -31.26
CA ASN A 139 9.40 -4.92 -32.45
C ASN A 139 10.65 -4.04 -32.23
N LYS A 140 10.86 -3.51 -31.01
CA LYS A 140 12.04 -2.71 -30.66
C LYS A 140 13.20 -3.63 -30.26
N PRO A 141 14.46 -3.26 -30.51
CA PRO A 141 15.63 -3.99 -29.99
C PRO A 141 15.89 -3.75 -28.49
N ALA A 142 15.05 -2.93 -27.84
CA ALA A 142 15.06 -2.66 -26.41
C ALA A 142 13.62 -2.44 -25.94
N PHE A 143 13.19 -3.13 -24.87
CA PHE A 143 11.83 -3.05 -24.35
C PHE A 143 11.75 -3.31 -22.84
N SER A 144 10.68 -2.83 -22.21
CA SER A 144 10.47 -2.95 -20.75
C SER A 144 9.66 -4.20 -20.38
N ILE A 145 10.08 -4.86 -19.31
CA ILE A 145 9.36 -5.98 -18.67
C ILE A 145 9.11 -5.62 -17.19
N PRO A 146 7.85 -5.60 -16.71
CA PRO A 146 7.57 -5.45 -15.28
C PRO A 146 7.91 -6.77 -14.57
N VAL A 147 8.94 -6.78 -13.74
CA VAL A 147 9.52 -8.01 -13.17
C VAL A 147 9.17 -8.24 -11.71
N ALA A 148 9.12 -7.20 -10.88
CA ALA A 148 8.81 -7.30 -9.47
C ALA A 148 7.99 -6.10 -8.98
N ARG A 149 7.25 -6.27 -7.88
CA ARG A 149 6.59 -5.19 -7.13
C ARG A 149 7.11 -5.17 -5.69
N ARG A 150 6.92 -4.05 -4.99
CA ARG A 150 7.23 -3.96 -3.56
C ARG A 150 6.05 -4.42 -2.73
N GLU A 151 6.32 -5.20 -1.69
CA GLU A 151 5.36 -5.56 -0.65
C GLU A 151 5.82 -4.95 0.67
N LEU A 152 4.94 -4.17 1.32
CA LEU A 152 5.22 -3.56 2.62
C LEU A 152 4.97 -4.62 3.70
N LEU A 153 5.97 -4.89 4.54
CA LEU A 153 5.90 -5.92 5.58
C LEU A 153 5.50 -5.31 6.92
N ALA A 154 6.20 -4.27 7.39
CA ALA A 154 5.90 -3.60 8.65
C ALA A 154 6.43 -2.17 8.70
N ILE A 155 5.76 -1.31 9.46
CA ILE A 155 6.38 -0.08 9.98
C ILE A 155 7.16 -0.44 11.24
N THR A 156 8.48 -0.23 11.25
CA THR A 156 9.36 -0.58 12.36
C THR A 156 9.47 0.56 13.38
N GLY A 157 9.56 1.81 12.92
CA GLY A 157 9.69 3.00 13.77
C GLY A 157 9.05 4.26 13.19
N ILE A 158 8.71 5.21 14.06
CA ILE A 158 8.23 6.55 13.70
C ILE A 158 8.92 7.55 14.64
N SER A 159 9.62 8.52 14.08
CA SER A 159 10.23 9.66 14.80
C SER A 159 9.51 10.93 14.37
N LYS A 160 8.89 11.68 15.28
CA LYS A 160 8.13 12.91 14.96
C LYS A 160 8.83 14.14 15.48
N GLN A 161 9.00 15.15 14.63
CA GLN A 161 9.58 16.46 14.95
C GLN A 161 8.66 17.57 14.42
N GLY A 162 7.79 18.10 15.28
CA GLY A 162 6.82 19.14 14.91
C GLY A 162 5.83 18.67 13.82
N ASN A 163 5.88 19.29 12.65
CA ASN A 163 5.10 18.93 11.46
C ASN A 163 5.85 18.01 10.49
N LEU A 164 7.01 17.47 10.87
CA LEU A 164 7.76 16.45 10.13
C LEU A 164 7.75 15.13 10.91
N ALA A 165 7.92 14.02 10.20
CA ALA A 165 8.22 12.73 10.81
C ALA A 165 9.01 11.83 9.86
N ASP A 166 9.93 11.05 10.40
CA ASP A 166 10.63 9.99 9.68
C ASP A 166 10.03 8.64 10.05
N VAL A 167 9.66 7.85 9.05
CA VAL A 167 9.03 6.53 9.23
C VAL A 167 9.96 5.46 8.68
N ALA A 168 10.48 4.62 9.56
CA ALA A 168 11.26 3.43 9.19
C ALA A 168 10.32 2.25 8.94
N PHE A 169 10.55 1.50 7.88
CA PHE A 169 9.73 0.37 7.46
C PHE A 169 10.54 -0.73 6.78
N THR A 170 10.06 -1.96 6.88
CA THR A 170 10.56 -3.12 6.12
C THR A 170 9.64 -3.48 4.98
N TRP A 171 10.23 -3.86 3.86
CA TRP A 171 9.54 -4.27 2.64
C TRP A 171 10.34 -5.36 1.92
N ARG A 172 9.77 -5.98 0.89
CA ARG A 172 10.49 -6.94 0.02
C ARG A 172 10.07 -6.82 -1.44
N TRP A 173 10.88 -7.40 -2.32
CA TRP A 173 10.48 -7.67 -3.70
C TRP A 173 9.54 -8.89 -3.74
N VAL A 174 8.49 -8.77 -4.53
CA VAL A 174 7.60 -9.88 -4.90
C VAL A 174 7.62 -10.00 -6.43
N PRO A 175 8.18 -11.09 -6.98
CA PRO A 175 8.15 -11.36 -8.42
C PRO A 175 6.74 -11.32 -9.01
N MET A 176 6.60 -10.78 -10.21
CA MET A 176 5.32 -10.63 -10.91
C MET A 176 5.09 -11.68 -12.01
N ASN A 177 6.12 -12.44 -12.37
CA ASN A 177 6.12 -13.45 -13.43
C ASN A 177 7.38 -14.32 -13.33
N GLU A 178 7.46 -15.35 -14.18
CA GLU A 178 8.59 -16.28 -14.28
C GLU A 178 9.94 -15.55 -14.46
N PHE A 179 9.98 -14.58 -15.38
CA PHE A 179 11.16 -13.77 -15.68
C PHE A 179 11.66 -13.00 -14.43
N GLY A 180 10.73 -12.37 -13.71
CA GLY A 180 11.02 -11.73 -12.43
C GLY A 180 11.48 -12.68 -11.34
N SER A 181 10.95 -13.91 -11.29
CA SER A 181 11.34 -14.93 -10.30
C SER A 181 12.75 -15.49 -10.50
N ALA A 182 13.33 -15.30 -11.69
CA ALA A 182 14.72 -15.62 -11.96
C ALA A 182 15.69 -14.48 -11.57
N LEU A 183 15.20 -13.24 -11.49
CA LEU A 183 16.02 -12.04 -11.22
C LEU A 183 15.91 -11.55 -9.77
N TYR A 184 14.77 -11.78 -9.10
CA TYR A 184 14.50 -11.33 -7.74
C TYR A 184 13.99 -12.50 -6.89
N SER A 185 14.66 -12.76 -5.76
CA SER A 185 14.08 -13.59 -4.70
C SER A 185 13.11 -12.77 -3.84
N SER A 186 12.12 -13.44 -3.25
CA SER A 186 11.21 -12.93 -2.22
C SER A 186 11.77 -12.98 -0.79
N ASP A 187 12.93 -13.61 -0.60
CA ASP A 187 13.52 -13.86 0.72
C ASP A 187 14.25 -12.63 1.30
N PRO A 188 14.96 -11.80 0.49
CA PRO A 188 15.58 -10.58 0.99
C PRO A 188 14.52 -9.56 1.45
N HIS A 189 14.53 -9.28 2.74
CA HIS A 189 13.85 -8.13 3.32
C HIS A 189 14.77 -6.91 3.24
N TYR A 190 14.20 -5.73 3.01
CA TYR A 190 14.89 -4.45 2.90
C TYR A 190 14.35 -3.46 3.92
N THR A 191 15.23 -2.61 4.44
CA THR A 191 14.86 -1.51 5.34
C THR A 191 14.97 -0.17 4.61
N SER A 192 13.97 0.69 4.78
CA SER A 192 13.91 2.04 4.22
C SER A 192 13.31 3.01 5.22
N THR A 193 13.67 4.30 5.11
CA THR A 193 13.11 5.39 5.92
C THR A 193 12.53 6.46 5.03
N ALA A 194 11.22 6.72 5.11
CA ALA A 194 10.55 7.75 4.34
C ALA A 194 10.20 8.97 5.21
N ALA A 195 10.50 10.16 4.72
CA ALA A 195 10.06 11.41 5.34
C ALA A 195 8.57 11.68 5.08
N PHE A 196 7.88 12.19 6.10
CA PHE A 196 6.48 12.60 6.11
C PHE A 196 6.37 14.06 6.53
N ARG A 197 5.35 14.76 6.02
CA ARG A 197 4.98 16.11 6.43
C ARG A 197 3.50 16.18 6.80
N TYR A 198 3.19 16.94 7.83
CA TYR A 198 1.84 17.28 8.26
C TYR A 198 1.38 18.59 7.63
N TYR A 199 0.19 18.56 7.07
CA TYR A 199 -0.55 19.69 6.52
C TYR A 199 -1.88 19.85 7.27
N ASP A 200 -2.62 20.91 6.98
CA ASP A 200 -4.00 21.10 7.43
C ASP A 200 -4.94 19.98 6.97
N ASP A 201 -4.67 19.34 5.83
CA ASP A 201 -5.39 18.17 5.31
C ASP A 201 -4.82 16.80 5.78
N GLY A 202 -3.87 16.82 6.73
CA GLY A 202 -3.27 15.66 7.41
C GLY A 202 -1.85 15.30 6.96
N TRP A 203 -1.40 14.09 7.31
CA TRP A 203 -0.06 13.59 6.94
C TRP A 203 0.05 13.19 5.46
N ARG A 204 1.20 13.47 4.84
CA ARG A 204 1.58 13.10 3.46
C ARG A 204 3.02 12.60 3.42
N VAL A 205 3.33 11.65 2.53
CA VAL A 205 4.71 11.19 2.27
C VAL A 205 5.44 12.19 1.37
N VAL A 206 6.69 12.51 1.70
CA VAL A 206 7.55 13.39 0.89
C VAL A 206 8.13 12.59 -0.28
N GLN A 207 7.71 12.92 -1.51
CA GLN A 207 8.11 12.19 -2.73
C GLN A 207 9.42 12.71 -3.32
N THR A 208 9.77 13.98 -3.11
CA THR A 208 11.03 14.62 -3.53
C THR A 208 11.46 15.65 -2.48
N ILE A 209 12.77 15.85 -2.31
CA ILE A 209 13.36 16.68 -1.23
C ILE A 209 13.18 18.18 -1.50
N PRO A 210 12.89 18.97 -0.45
CA PRO A 210 13.40 20.35 -0.35
C PRO A 210 14.50 20.52 0.70
N HIS A 211 14.53 19.75 1.81
CA HIS A 211 15.70 19.49 2.68
C HIS A 211 15.43 18.48 3.81
N SER A 212 16.52 17.98 4.41
CA SER A 212 16.68 17.27 5.70
C SER A 212 15.85 16.02 6.01
N GLY A 213 15.15 15.42 5.04
CA GLY A 213 14.55 14.09 5.16
C GLY A 213 14.65 13.35 3.83
N GLN A 214 14.95 12.05 3.86
CA GLN A 214 15.14 11.25 2.65
C GLN A 214 13.79 11.07 1.94
N ALA A 215 13.75 11.39 0.65
CA ALA A 215 12.55 11.20 -0.17
C ALA A 215 12.26 9.70 -0.35
N LEU A 216 10.98 9.31 -0.45
CA LEU A 216 10.62 7.89 -0.59
C LEU A 216 11.35 7.18 -1.74
N GLU A 217 11.58 7.85 -2.88
CA GLU A 217 12.29 7.24 -4.00
C GLU A 217 13.78 6.97 -3.70
N GLU A 218 14.44 7.89 -2.99
CA GLU A 218 15.82 7.70 -2.53
C GLU A 218 15.91 6.62 -1.44
N ALA A 219 14.93 6.57 -0.54
CA ALA A 219 14.83 5.56 0.51
C ALA A 219 14.67 4.15 -0.05
N LEU A 220 14.01 4.01 -1.21
CA LEU A 220 13.85 2.74 -1.93
C LEU A 220 15.03 2.40 -2.85
N LYS A 221 15.82 3.39 -3.27
CA LYS A 221 17.07 3.19 -4.04
C LYS A 221 18.25 2.81 -3.13
N ASN A 222 18.32 3.41 -1.95
CA ASN A 222 19.40 3.22 -0.97
C ASN A 222 18.98 2.23 0.14
N ALA A 223 18.08 1.29 -0.17
CA ALA A 223 17.52 0.38 0.83
C ALA A 223 18.52 -0.72 1.22
N GLU A 224 18.83 -0.82 2.51
CA GLU A 224 19.78 -1.81 3.02
C GLU A 224 19.08 -3.17 3.25
N PRO A 225 19.77 -4.32 3.03
CA PRO A 225 19.26 -5.61 3.44
C PRO A 225 19.02 -5.64 4.95
N ALA A 226 17.84 -6.08 5.37
CA ALA A 226 17.56 -6.34 6.79
C ALA A 226 18.33 -7.59 7.24
N GLN A 227 18.94 -7.49 8.43
CA GLN A 227 19.64 -8.58 9.12
C GLN A 227 18.67 -9.48 9.90
#